data_AF-A0A661XYR8-F1
#
_entry.id   AF-A0A661XYR8-F1
#
_cell.length_a   1.000
_cell.length_b   1.000
_cell.length_c   1.000
_cell.angle_alpha   90.00
_cell.angle_beta   90.00
_cell.angle_gamma   90.00
#
_symmetry.space_group_name_H-M   'P 1'
#
loop_
_entity.id
_entity.type
_entity.pdbx_description
1 polymer ?
#
loop_
_entity_poly.entity_id
_entity_poly.type
_entity_poly.pdbx_seq_one_letter_code
_entity_poly.pdbx_strand_id
1 'polypeptide(L)' 'MIIKDFVPSKYTHQIQQGKVAYKAPSNIALIKYWGKKADQIPANPSISFTLDACATTTSISYSKLDGKRTN' A
#
# COMPACT_ATOMS: atom_id res chain seq x y z
N MET A 1 27.91 0.63 -9.72
CA MET A 1 26.51 0.87 -10.11
C MET A 1 26.47 2.02 -11.08
N ILE A 2 26.00 1.77 -12.29
CA ILE A 2 25.81 2.78 -13.34
C ILE A 2 24.31 2.87 -13.69
N ILE A 3 23.88 3.99 -14.29
CA ILE A 3 22.46 4.25 -14.62
C ILE A 3 21.78 3.10 -15.38
N LYS A 4 22.53 2.41 -16.25
CA LYS A 4 22.03 1.27 -17.05
C LYS A 4 21.53 0.10 -16.19
N ASP A 5 22.02 -0.04 -14.96
CA ASP A 5 21.61 -1.12 -14.04
C ASP A 5 20.18 -0.92 -13.52
N PHE A 6 19.62 0.29 -13.67
CA PHE A 6 18.28 0.66 -13.20
C PHE A 6 17.27 0.83 -14.34
N VAL A 7 17.67 0.57 -15.59
CA VAL A 7 16.75 0.63 -16.73
C VAL A 7 16.12 -0.76 -16.91
N PRO A 8 14.80 -0.92 -16.65
CA PRO A 8 14.15 -2.21 -16.85
C PRO A 8 14.15 -2.58 -18.34
N SER A 9 14.30 -3.88 -18.62
CA SER A 9 14.10 -4.42 -19.97
C SER A 9 12.67 -4.18 -20.44
N LYS A 10 12.47 -4.11 -21.77
CA LYS A 10 11.14 -4.00 -22.36
C LYS A 10 10.23 -5.13 -21.84
N TYR A 11 9.09 -4.77 -21.29
CA TYR A 11 8.09 -5.74 -20.85
C TYR A 11 7.52 -6.50 -22.06
N THR A 12 7.64 -7.82 -22.06
CA THR A 12 7.20 -8.69 -23.17
C THR A 12 5.78 -9.24 -23.00
N HIS A 13 5.21 -9.13 -21.80
CA HIS A 13 3.90 -9.71 -21.47
C HIS A 13 2.94 -8.64 -20.96
N GLN A 14 1.73 -8.61 -21.50
CA GLN A 14 0.63 -7.81 -20.97
C GLN A 14 -0.21 -8.65 -20.01
N ILE A 15 -0.30 -8.21 -18.76
CA ILE A 15 -1.14 -8.86 -17.75
C ILE A 15 -2.58 -8.37 -17.93
N GLN A 16 -3.47 -9.25 -18.39
CA GLN A 16 -4.88 -8.91 -18.62
C GLN A 16 -5.70 -8.86 -17.33
N GLN A 17 -5.32 -9.64 -16.34
CA GLN A 17 -5.97 -9.67 -15.04
C GLN A 17 -4.99 -10.20 -13.99
N GLY A 18 -5.22 -9.88 -12.74
CA GLY A 18 -4.37 -10.33 -11.65
C GLY A 18 -5.08 -10.23 -10.31
N LYS A 19 -4.55 -10.96 -9.33
CA LYS A 19 -4.95 -10.86 -7.94
C LYS A 19 -3.71 -10.75 -7.08
N VAL A 20 -3.66 -9.72 -6.24
CA VAL A 20 -2.60 -9.52 -5.25
C VAL A 20 -3.24 -9.47 -3.88
N ALA A 21 -2.52 -9.96 -2.87
CA ALA A 21 -2.99 -9.95 -1.50
C ALA A 21 -1.87 -9.56 -0.55
N TYR A 22 -2.22 -8.85 0.53
CA TYR A 22 -1.29 -8.47 1.57
C TYR A 22 -1.93 -8.57 2.95
N LYS A 23 -1.15 -8.93 3.97
CA LYS A 23 -1.55 -9.01 5.37
C LYS A 23 -0.89 -7.86 6.14
N ALA A 24 -1.68 -6.92 6.63
CA ALA A 24 -1.21 -5.79 7.42
C ALA A 24 -1.50 -6.01 8.91
N PRO A 25 -0.50 -5.97 9.80
CA PRO A 25 -0.71 -6.13 11.24
C PRO A 25 -1.34 -4.89 11.87
N SER A 26 -2.13 -5.09 12.93
CA SER A 26 -2.64 -4.02 13.78
C SER A 26 -1.56 -3.55 14.77
N ASN A 27 -1.79 -2.40 15.43
CA ASN A 27 -0.89 -1.88 16.46
C ASN A 27 -1.67 -1.32 17.66
N ILE A 28 -1.01 -1.27 18.82
CA ILE A 28 -1.51 -0.60 20.04
C ILE A 28 -0.50 0.46 20.48
N ALA A 29 -0.96 1.70 20.58
CA ALA A 29 -0.14 2.85 20.97
C ALA A 29 0.18 2.84 22.48
N LEU A 30 1.46 2.96 22.82
CA LEU A 30 1.95 3.26 24.17
C LEU A 30 1.96 4.78 24.42
N ILE A 31 2.57 5.53 23.50
CA ILE A 31 2.45 6.98 23.42
C ILE A 31 1.39 7.29 22.38
N LYS A 32 0.30 7.92 22.80
CA LYS A 32 -0.90 8.08 21.96
C LYS A 32 -0.69 9.11 20.85
N TYR A 33 -1.12 8.76 19.65
CA TYR A 33 -1.42 9.73 18.60
C TYR A 33 -2.77 10.38 18.94
N TRP A 34 -2.79 11.68 19.26
CA TRP A 34 -4.04 12.37 19.61
C TRP A 34 -4.00 13.87 19.26
N GLY A 35 -5.00 14.31 18.50
CA GLY A 35 -5.07 15.67 17.96
C GLY A 35 -4.44 15.77 16.56
N LYS A 36 -5.02 16.61 15.71
CA LYS A 36 -4.60 16.82 14.32
C LYS A 36 -4.52 18.31 13.98
N LYS A 37 -3.55 18.66 13.15
CA LYS A 37 -3.45 19.97 12.50
C LYS A 37 -4.17 19.93 11.14
N ALA A 38 -3.96 20.94 10.31
CA ALA A 38 -4.36 20.91 8.90
C ALA A 38 -3.75 19.68 8.20
N ASP A 39 -4.42 19.19 7.14
CA ASP A 39 -3.95 18.12 6.26
C ASP A 39 -3.60 16.79 6.96
N GLN A 40 -4.31 16.46 8.04
CA GLN A 40 -4.12 15.22 8.82
C GLN A 40 -2.72 15.07 9.44
N ILE A 41 -1.98 16.18 9.61
CA ILE A 41 -0.68 16.16 10.27
C ILE A 41 -0.87 15.93 11.79
N PRO A 42 -0.10 15.00 12.41
CA PRO A 42 -0.15 14.78 13.86
C PRO A 42 0.13 16.05 14.67
N ALA A 43 -0.59 16.23 15.77
CA ALA A 43 -0.21 17.23 16.77
C ALA A 43 1.06 16.81 17.54
N ASN A 44 1.28 15.50 17.72
CA ASN A 44 2.42 14.95 18.45
C ASN A 44 2.89 13.61 17.84
N PRO A 45 4.17 13.24 18.04
CA PRO A 45 4.66 11.91 17.70
C PRO A 45 4.02 10.83 18.60
N SER A 46 4.05 9.59 18.14
CA SER A 46 3.48 8.43 18.83
C SER A 46 4.41 7.22 18.73
N ILE A 47 4.23 6.26 19.63
CA ILE A 47 4.98 4.99 19.66
C ILE A 47 3.98 3.88 19.94
N SER A 48 4.03 2.79 19.17
CA SER A 48 3.14 1.65 19.30
C SER A 48 3.86 0.31 19.14
N PHE A 49 3.25 -0.76 19.64
CA PHE A 49 3.67 -2.13 19.33
C PHE A 49 2.85 -2.69 18.17
N THR A 50 3.53 -3.36 17.24
CA THR A 50 2.90 -4.18 16.22
C THR A 50 2.42 -5.49 16.83
N LEU A 51 1.19 -5.88 16.52
CA LEU A 51 0.60 -7.14 16.99
C LEU A 51 0.74 -8.23 15.93
N ASP A 52 1.12 -9.44 16.35
CA ASP A 52 1.29 -10.57 15.44
C ASP A 52 -0.04 -11.25 15.06
N ALA A 53 -0.90 -11.50 16.06
CA ALA A 53 -2.13 -12.26 15.88
C ALA A 53 -3.30 -11.47 15.27
N CYS A 54 -3.31 -10.15 15.41
CA CYS A 54 -4.39 -9.29 14.93
C CYS A 54 -3.97 -8.56 13.65
N ALA A 55 -4.54 -8.96 12.51
CA ALA A 55 -4.15 -8.43 11.21
C ALA A 55 -5.31 -8.46 10.21
N THR A 56 -5.28 -7.54 9.26
CA THR A 56 -6.22 -7.48 8.14
C THR A 56 -5.55 -8.02 6.89
N THR A 57 -6.19 -8.98 6.22
CA THR A 57 -5.75 -9.42 4.89
C THR A 57 -6.62 -8.77 3.84
N THR A 58 -6.00 -8.02 2.93
CA THR A 58 -6.68 -7.36 1.82
C THR A 58 -6.24 -8.00 0.52
N SER A 59 -7.21 -8.41 -0.30
CA SER A 59 -6.97 -8.90 -1.65
C SER A 59 -7.55 -7.91 -2.66
N ILE A 60 -6.76 -7.56 -3.67
CA ILE A 60 -7.18 -6.74 -4.79
C ILE A 60 -7.10 -7.59 -6.04
N SER A 61 -8.24 -7.72 -6.72
CA SER A 61 -8.31 -8.28 -8.06
C SER A 61 -8.48 -7.15 -9.06
N TYR A 62 -7.79 -7.23 -10.18
CA TYR A 62 -7.94 -6.29 -11.29
C TYR A 62 -8.07 -7.05 -12.60
N SER A 63 -8.78 -6.45 -13.54
CA SER A 63 -8.82 -6.86 -14.93
C SER A 63 -8.69 -5.62 -15.80
N LYS A 64 -8.08 -5.80 -16.97
CA LYS A 64 -8.02 -4.79 -18.01
C LYS A 64 -9.43 -4.55 -18.50
N LEU A 65 -9.80 -3.28 -18.65
CA LEU A 65 -11.08 -2.89 -19.21
C LEU A 65 -11.06 -3.09 -20.73
N ASP A 66 -12.06 -3.78 -21.26
CA ASP A 66 -12.25 -3.93 -22.71
C ASP A 66 -12.93 -2.67 -23.28
N GLY A 67 -12.14 -1.63 -23.55
CA GLY A 67 -12.59 -0.40 -24.21
C GLY A 67 -12.28 0.89 -23.44
N LYS A 68 -12.41 2.05 -24.10
CA LYS A 68 -12.31 3.36 -23.43
C LYS A 68 -13.62 3.62 -22.68
N ARG A 69 -13.51 3.89 -21.38
CA ARG A 69 -14.63 4.38 -20.56
C ARG A 69 -15.06 5.75 -21.12
N THR A 70 -16.23 5.82 -21.75
CA THR A 70 -16.88 7.08 -22.14
C THR A 70 -17.58 7.66 -20.92
N ASN A 71 -17.36 8.95 -20.66
CA ASN A 71 -18.07 9.71 -19.63
C ASN A 71 -19.50 10.02 -20.06
#